data_AF-A0A5C3QSG7-F1
#
_entry.id   AF-A0A5C3QSG7-F1
#
_cell.length_a   1.000
_cell.length_b   1.000
_cell.length_c   1.000
_cell.angle_alpha   90.00
_cell.angle_beta   90.00
_cell.angle_gamma   90.00
#
_symmetry.space_group_name_H-M   'P 1'
#
loop_
_entity.id
_entity.type
_entity.pdbx_description
1 polymer ?
#
loop_
_entity_poly.entity_id
_entity_poly.type
_entity_poly.pdbx_seq_one_letter_code
_entity_poly.pdbx_strand_id
1 'polypeptide(L)'
;MARFTNVSLVVLSLLFSRAAAFPAVLPRAIESDVAYAFADDNGEMIGYYADGTVAGVLPPANQLQARQGNGCKLISVDEAKSLDGWEDIENYAHENWGDGSYNLGNEFEGRSALVCVDGEPQPLSADANPSCSSKESETGGKLVGTDGWVDISYTQGYSTTGTWTVTESTMLGSSLTASVGFSIPDVLELGVETTITTEVTNTATESFSTTNESKDTQSVRLNAPEGKTCKLRFTSKNCSVQGSGKVKYIASGWMWFNYDDKTEGHYRWAVNIENVVPDVNRRSSEASVRGQISGTATSEYEGSCE
;
A
#
# COMPACT_ATOMS: atom_id res chain seq x y z
N MET A 1 -32.66 47.24 -70.72
CA MET A 1 -33.03 46.28 -69.65
C MET A 1 -33.52 45.02 -70.33
N ALA A 2 -33.06 43.80 -70.12
CA ALA A 2 -32.01 43.23 -69.28
C ALA A 2 -31.50 41.97 -70.03
N ARG A 3 -30.19 41.69 -69.98
CA ARG A 3 -29.58 40.45 -70.48
C ARG A 3 -29.70 39.39 -69.38
N PHE A 4 -30.27 38.24 -69.70
CA PHE A 4 -30.22 37.06 -68.82
C PHE A 4 -28.97 36.25 -69.17
N THR A 5 -28.06 36.17 -68.20
CA THR A 5 -26.82 35.39 -68.25
C THR A 5 -27.10 34.03 -67.60
N ASN A 6 -26.92 32.95 -68.35
CA ASN A 6 -26.95 31.58 -67.84
C ASN A 6 -25.70 31.31 -66.99
N VAL A 7 -25.88 31.04 -65.70
CA VAL A 7 -24.84 30.49 -64.81
C VAL A 7 -25.18 29.02 -64.60
N SER A 8 -24.37 28.13 -65.17
CA SER A 8 -24.46 26.69 -64.96
C SER A 8 -23.72 26.34 -63.65
N LEU A 9 -24.46 25.77 -62.70
CA LEU A 9 -23.98 25.43 -61.35
C LEU A 9 -23.53 23.96 -61.36
N VAL A 10 -22.22 23.73 -61.30
CA VAL A 10 -21.63 22.40 -61.11
C VAL A 10 -21.73 22.05 -59.63
N VAL A 11 -22.59 21.09 -59.29
CA VAL A 11 -22.67 20.51 -57.93
C VAL A 11 -21.58 19.45 -57.81
N LEU A 12 -20.51 19.76 -57.08
CA LEU A 12 -19.46 18.82 -56.70
C LEU A 12 -19.88 18.11 -55.41
N SER A 13 -20.44 16.90 -55.54
CA SER A 13 -20.77 16.03 -54.41
C SER A 13 -19.51 15.40 -53.83
N LEU A 14 -18.99 15.96 -52.74
CA LEU A 14 -17.98 15.35 -51.88
C LEU A 14 -18.65 14.23 -51.06
N LEU A 15 -18.53 12.99 -51.54
CA LEU A 15 -18.75 11.80 -50.71
C LEU A 15 -17.59 11.71 -49.70
N PHE A 16 -17.84 12.14 -48.46
CA PHE A 16 -16.98 11.77 -47.34
C PHE A 16 -17.19 10.28 -47.05
N SER A 17 -16.32 9.44 -47.60
CA SER A 17 -16.15 8.07 -47.16
C SER A 17 -15.59 8.12 -45.73
N ARG A 18 -16.45 7.96 -44.71
CA ARG A 18 -15.99 7.57 -43.37
C ARG A 18 -15.42 6.16 -43.50
N ALA A 19 -14.12 6.06 -43.68
CA ALA A 19 -13.42 4.81 -43.42
C ALA A 19 -13.66 4.48 -41.93
N ALA A 20 -14.34 3.37 -41.65
CA ALA A 20 -14.41 2.83 -40.31
C ALA A 20 -13.00 2.35 -39.95
N ALA A 21 -12.20 3.24 -39.37
CA ALA A 21 -10.97 2.85 -38.71
C ALA A 21 -11.40 2.00 -37.50
N PHE A 22 -11.05 0.71 -37.52
CA PHE A 22 -11.21 -0.13 -36.34
C PHE A 22 -10.40 0.51 -35.20
N PRO A 23 -11.00 0.68 -34.01
CA PRO A 23 -10.29 1.27 -32.88
C PRO A 23 -9.04 0.43 -32.58
N ALA A 24 -7.90 1.09 -32.42
CA ALA A 24 -6.66 0.41 -32.08
C ALA A 24 -6.74 -0.14 -30.65
N VAL A 25 -6.14 -1.31 -30.43
CA VAL A 25 -5.97 -1.86 -29.08
C VAL A 25 -4.98 -0.99 -28.32
N LEU A 26 -5.39 -0.52 -27.14
CA LEU A 26 -4.58 0.36 -26.31
C LEU A 26 -3.39 -0.38 -25.68
N PRO A 27 -2.17 0.20 -25.71
CA PRO A 27 -1.09 -0.24 -24.84
C PRO A 27 -1.49 -0.07 -23.37
N ARG A 28 -1.15 -1.04 -22.51
CA ARG A 28 -1.48 -0.99 -21.06
C ARG A 28 -1.06 0.29 -20.34
N ALA A 29 0.01 0.94 -20.79
CA ALA A 29 0.51 2.18 -20.20
C ALA A 29 -0.41 3.40 -20.42
N ILE A 30 -1.37 3.31 -21.33
CA ILE A 30 -2.33 4.37 -21.65
C ILE A 30 -3.66 4.14 -20.90
N GLU A 31 -3.85 2.97 -20.27
CA GLU A 31 -5.09 2.64 -19.55
C GLU A 31 -5.33 3.52 -18.31
N SER A 32 -4.27 4.06 -17.69
CA SER A 32 -4.40 4.98 -16.54
C SER A 32 -5.08 6.29 -16.92
N ASP A 33 -4.95 6.71 -18.18
CA ASP A 33 -5.47 7.99 -18.66
C ASP A 33 -6.92 7.87 -19.17
N VAL A 34 -7.45 6.64 -19.20
CA VAL A 34 -8.82 6.35 -19.60
C VAL A 34 -9.75 6.65 -18.43
N ALA A 35 -10.63 7.64 -18.62
CA ALA A 35 -11.54 8.12 -17.59
C ALA A 35 -12.76 7.21 -17.43
N TYR A 36 -13.28 6.70 -18.55
CA TYR A 36 -14.43 5.80 -18.55
C TYR A 36 -14.39 4.80 -19.71
N ALA A 37 -15.19 3.75 -19.61
CA ALA A 37 -15.34 2.75 -20.66
C ALA A 37 -16.76 2.21 -20.70
N PHE A 38 -17.16 1.59 -21.81
CA PHE A 38 -18.33 0.72 -21.84
C PHE A 38 -17.94 -0.68 -22.30
N ALA A 39 -18.81 -1.64 -21.99
CA ALA A 39 -18.76 -2.97 -22.60
C ALA A 39 -19.87 -3.13 -23.63
N ASP A 40 -19.51 -3.57 -24.84
CA ASP A 40 -20.48 -3.87 -25.89
C ASP A 40 -21.20 -5.22 -25.63
N ASP A 41 -22.17 -5.56 -26.48
CA ASP A 41 -22.94 -6.80 -26.34
C ASP A 41 -22.07 -8.07 -26.55
N ASN A 42 -20.86 -7.94 -27.11
CA ASN A 42 -19.88 -9.02 -27.31
C ASN A 42 -18.82 -9.08 -26.19
N GLY A 43 -18.87 -8.16 -25.21
CA GLY A 43 -17.88 -8.02 -24.14
C GLY A 43 -16.70 -7.12 -24.49
N GLU A 44 -16.57 -6.64 -25.73
CA GLU A 44 -15.48 -5.75 -26.11
C GLU A 44 -15.60 -4.41 -25.36
N MET A 45 -14.51 -4.00 -24.72
CA MET A 45 -14.48 -2.77 -23.94
C MET A 45 -13.83 -1.63 -24.73
N ILE A 46 -14.55 -0.51 -24.85
CA ILE A 46 -14.04 0.70 -25.51
C ILE A 46 -13.83 1.78 -24.45
N GLY A 47 -12.60 2.26 -24.35
CA GLY A 47 -12.20 3.30 -23.41
C GLY A 47 -12.23 4.70 -24.02
N TYR A 48 -12.46 5.69 -23.16
CA TYR A 48 -12.54 7.11 -23.48
C TYR A 48 -11.68 7.94 -22.52
N TYR A 49 -11.08 9.01 -23.03
CA TYR A 49 -10.44 10.03 -22.20
C TYR A 49 -11.48 10.93 -21.53
N ALA A 50 -11.06 11.73 -20.55
CA ALA A 50 -11.94 12.65 -19.82
C ALA A 50 -12.63 13.71 -20.72
N ASP A 51 -12.06 14.02 -21.88
CA ASP A 51 -12.64 14.95 -22.87
C ASP A 51 -13.66 14.30 -23.81
N GLY A 52 -13.95 13.01 -23.61
CA GLY A 52 -14.89 12.22 -24.40
C GLY A 52 -14.33 11.68 -25.72
N THR A 53 -13.04 11.89 -26.01
CA THR A 53 -12.41 11.29 -27.19
C THR A 53 -12.13 9.80 -26.99
N VAL A 54 -12.29 9.01 -28.06
CA VAL A 54 -12.06 7.56 -28.02
C VAL A 54 -10.59 7.29 -27.78
N ALA A 55 -10.28 6.60 -26.68
CA ALA A 55 -8.93 6.13 -26.39
C ALA A 55 -8.61 4.87 -27.22
N GLY A 56 -9.55 3.92 -27.30
CA GLY A 56 -9.43 2.71 -28.10
C GLY A 56 -10.01 1.49 -27.40
N VAL A 57 -9.70 0.30 -27.92
CA VAL A 57 -10.16 -0.98 -27.32
C VAL A 57 -9.27 -1.30 -26.14
N LEU A 58 -9.89 -1.50 -24.98
CA LEU A 58 -9.19 -1.95 -23.78
C LEU A 58 -8.89 -3.46 -23.90
N PRO A 59 -7.65 -3.89 -23.72
CA PRO A 59 -7.34 -5.32 -23.77
C PRO A 59 -8.04 -6.06 -22.61
N PRO A 60 -8.39 -7.34 -22.78
CA PRO A 60 -8.96 -8.14 -21.69
C PRO A 60 -7.98 -8.18 -20.49
N ALA A 61 -8.51 -7.95 -19.29
CA ALA A 61 -7.68 -7.86 -18.09
C ALA A 61 -7.49 -9.25 -17.46
N ASN A 62 -6.35 -9.89 -17.72
CA ASN A 62 -6.07 -11.25 -17.22
C ASN A 62 -5.54 -11.30 -15.77
N GLN A 63 -5.79 -10.29 -14.92
CA GLN A 63 -4.95 -10.06 -13.73
C GLN A 63 -5.66 -9.70 -12.40
N LEU A 64 -6.95 -10.00 -12.22
CA LEU A 64 -7.57 -9.83 -10.88
C LEU A 64 -6.82 -10.62 -9.80
N GLN A 65 -6.42 -11.86 -10.09
CA GLN A 65 -5.69 -12.72 -9.15
C GLN A 65 -4.27 -12.23 -8.86
N ALA A 66 -3.58 -11.60 -9.83
CA ALA A 66 -2.25 -11.03 -9.59
C ALA A 66 -2.31 -9.74 -8.75
N ARG A 67 -3.42 -8.99 -8.83
CA ARG A 67 -3.62 -7.74 -8.08
C ARG A 67 -4.11 -7.96 -6.66
N GLN A 68 -4.86 -9.03 -6.39
CA GLN A 68 -5.30 -9.40 -5.03
C GLN A 68 -4.18 -9.98 -4.14
N GLY A 69 -3.04 -10.38 -4.72
CA GLY A 69 -1.96 -11.06 -3.99
C GLY A 69 -1.06 -10.19 -3.11
N ASN A 70 -1.15 -8.85 -3.19
CA ASN A 70 -0.20 -7.92 -2.56
C ASN A 70 -0.91 -6.87 -1.67
N GLY A 71 -1.75 -7.31 -0.73
CA GLY A 71 -2.40 -6.38 0.19
C GLY A 71 -3.52 -5.55 -0.45
N CYS A 72 -4.21 -6.13 -1.43
CA CYS A 72 -5.40 -5.56 -2.05
C CYS A 72 -6.55 -6.57 -2.03
N LYS A 73 -7.79 -6.06 -2.02
CA LYS A 73 -8.99 -6.86 -2.31
C LYS A 73 -9.94 -6.09 -3.22
N LEU A 74 -10.95 -6.78 -3.73
CA LEU A 74 -12.09 -6.12 -4.38
C LEU A 74 -12.80 -5.21 -3.38
N ILE A 75 -13.09 -3.99 -3.81
CA ILE A 75 -13.94 -3.09 -3.04
C ILE A 75 -15.39 -3.61 -3.07
N SER A 76 -16.09 -3.61 -1.95
CA SER A 76 -17.53 -3.86 -1.96
C SER A 76 -18.29 -2.61 -2.41
N VAL A 77 -19.57 -2.77 -2.77
CA VAL A 77 -20.43 -1.61 -3.09
C VAL A 77 -20.56 -0.68 -1.89
N ASP A 78 -20.71 -1.23 -0.69
CA ASP A 78 -20.82 -0.44 0.54
C ASP A 78 -19.51 0.31 0.84
N GLU A 79 -18.35 -0.32 0.62
CA GLU A 79 -17.05 0.32 0.75
C GLU A 79 -16.87 1.45 -0.27
N ALA A 80 -17.29 1.25 -1.52
CA ALA A 80 -17.23 2.29 -2.55
C ALA A 80 -18.11 3.48 -2.20
N LYS A 81 -19.34 3.24 -1.72
CA LYS A 81 -20.26 4.28 -1.27
C LYS A 81 -19.80 5.02 0.00
N SER A 82 -18.88 4.42 0.75
CA SER A 82 -18.29 5.06 1.94
C SER A 82 -17.16 6.04 1.61
N LEU A 83 -16.71 6.12 0.35
CA LEU A 83 -15.67 7.06 -0.07
C LEU A 83 -16.19 8.49 -0.05
N ASP A 84 -15.39 9.43 0.45
CA ASP A 84 -15.69 10.88 0.39
C ASP A 84 -15.81 11.40 -1.05
N GLY A 85 -15.19 10.70 -2.01
CA GLY A 85 -15.29 10.96 -3.44
C GLY A 85 -16.46 10.25 -4.14
N TRP A 86 -17.29 9.48 -3.42
CA TRP A 86 -18.36 8.69 -4.05
C TRP A 86 -19.33 9.55 -4.86
N GLU A 87 -19.74 10.70 -4.32
CA GLU A 87 -20.67 11.61 -5.01
C GLU A 87 -20.12 12.10 -6.35
N ASP A 88 -18.81 12.31 -6.48
CA ASP A 88 -18.20 12.69 -7.76
C ASP A 88 -18.33 11.55 -8.79
N ILE A 89 -18.13 10.30 -8.36
CA ILE A 89 -18.21 9.10 -9.21
C ILE A 89 -19.65 8.92 -9.70
N GLU A 90 -20.62 9.03 -8.81
CA GLU A 90 -22.04 8.88 -9.12
C GLU A 90 -22.54 10.02 -10.02
N ASN A 91 -22.20 11.27 -9.70
CA ASN A 91 -22.54 12.43 -10.54
C ASN A 91 -21.88 12.33 -11.92
N TYR A 92 -20.64 11.85 -12.01
CA TYR A 92 -19.99 11.64 -13.29
C TYR A 92 -20.77 10.66 -14.18
N ALA A 93 -21.23 9.53 -13.61
CA ALA A 93 -22.04 8.57 -14.34
C ALA A 93 -23.38 9.16 -14.79
N HIS A 94 -24.06 9.91 -13.90
CA HIS A 94 -25.32 10.58 -14.19
C HIS A 94 -25.20 11.66 -15.28
N GLU A 95 -24.18 12.51 -15.21
CA GLU A 95 -23.96 13.58 -16.19
C GLU A 95 -23.61 13.03 -17.58
N ASN A 96 -22.95 11.88 -17.66
CA ASN A 96 -22.52 11.30 -18.94
C ASN A 96 -23.54 10.32 -19.54
N TRP A 97 -24.28 9.56 -18.72
CA TRP A 97 -25.12 8.45 -19.19
C TRP A 97 -26.56 8.48 -18.64
N GLY A 98 -26.87 9.42 -17.75
CA GLY A 98 -28.21 9.66 -17.19
C GLY A 98 -28.51 8.93 -15.89
N ASP A 99 -29.62 9.33 -15.28
CA ASP A 99 -30.11 8.89 -13.96
C ASP A 99 -30.93 7.58 -14.02
N GLY A 100 -30.69 6.74 -15.02
CA GLY A 100 -31.39 5.47 -15.17
C GLY A 100 -31.17 4.56 -13.96
N SER A 101 -32.09 3.63 -13.71
CA SER A 101 -31.88 2.63 -12.66
C SER A 101 -30.68 1.75 -13.00
N TYR A 102 -29.75 1.62 -12.04
CA TYR A 102 -28.52 0.85 -12.23
C TYR A 102 -28.16 0.04 -10.98
N ASN A 103 -27.37 -1.01 -11.20
CA ASN A 103 -26.72 -1.79 -10.16
C ASN A 103 -25.20 -1.64 -10.26
N LEU A 104 -24.55 -1.41 -9.13
CA LEU A 104 -23.11 -1.36 -9.08
C LEU A 104 -22.53 -2.76 -9.14
N GLY A 105 -21.64 -2.98 -10.10
CA GLY A 105 -20.85 -4.19 -10.23
C GLY A 105 -19.39 -3.87 -9.96
N ASN A 106 -18.68 -4.82 -9.36
CA ASN A 106 -17.24 -4.70 -9.18
C ASN A 106 -16.45 -5.80 -9.91
N GLU A 107 -17.07 -6.51 -10.83
CA GLU A 107 -16.41 -7.55 -11.62
C GLU A 107 -16.94 -7.54 -13.05
N PHE A 108 -16.14 -7.03 -13.98
CA PHE A 108 -16.35 -7.24 -15.41
C PHE A 108 -15.00 -7.39 -16.11
N GLU A 109 -14.80 -8.51 -16.80
CA GLU A 109 -13.62 -8.81 -17.63
C GLU A 109 -12.25 -8.53 -16.97
N GLY A 110 -12.17 -8.76 -15.67
CA GLY A 110 -10.94 -8.60 -14.91
C GLY A 110 -10.57 -7.16 -14.56
N ARG A 111 -11.47 -6.21 -14.82
CA ARG A 111 -11.33 -4.80 -14.48
C ARG A 111 -12.27 -4.48 -13.33
N SER A 112 -11.70 -4.46 -12.14
CA SER A 112 -12.42 -4.19 -10.91
C SER A 112 -11.80 -3.02 -10.18
N ALA A 113 -12.60 -2.35 -9.37
CA ALA A 113 -12.08 -1.48 -8.34
C ALA A 113 -11.54 -2.32 -7.18
N LEU A 114 -10.37 -1.92 -6.70
CA LEU A 114 -9.65 -2.57 -5.62
C LEU A 114 -9.45 -1.56 -4.51
N VAL A 115 -9.43 -2.06 -3.28
CA VAL A 115 -8.86 -1.36 -2.14
C VAL A 115 -7.53 -2.01 -1.80
N CYS A 116 -6.48 -1.21 -1.72
CA CYS A 116 -5.12 -1.62 -1.41
C CYS A 116 -4.59 -0.88 -0.19
N VAL A 117 -3.71 -1.49 0.58
CA VAL A 117 -2.89 -0.72 1.53
C VAL A 117 -1.86 0.10 0.75
N ASP A 118 -1.61 1.32 1.22
CA ASP A 118 -0.56 2.18 0.69
C ASP A 118 0.81 1.47 0.76
N GLY A 119 1.56 1.51 -0.35
CA GLY A 119 2.82 0.80 -0.49
C GLY A 119 3.99 1.47 0.23
N GLU A 120 3.84 2.75 0.58
CA GLU A 120 4.86 3.50 1.31
C GLU A 120 4.88 3.13 2.80
N PRO A 121 6.07 3.07 3.45
CA PRO A 121 6.16 2.86 4.88
C PRO A 121 5.37 3.92 5.66
N GLN A 122 4.44 3.47 6.50
CA GLN A 122 3.61 4.35 7.31
C GLN A 122 4.39 4.81 8.54
N PRO A 123 4.46 6.11 8.84
CA PRO A 123 5.23 6.61 9.97
C PRO A 123 4.56 6.23 11.29
N LEU A 124 5.36 5.75 12.23
CA LEU A 124 4.95 5.60 13.63
C LEU A 124 5.41 6.82 14.42
N SER A 125 4.50 7.38 15.19
CA SER A 125 4.79 8.46 16.13
C SER A 125 5.03 7.89 17.52
N ALA A 126 6.08 8.33 18.20
CA ALA A 126 6.27 8.06 19.61
C ALA A 126 5.39 9.01 20.44
N ASP A 127 4.62 8.46 21.37
CA ASP A 127 3.70 9.24 22.22
C ASP A 127 4.45 10.06 23.28
N ALA A 128 5.70 9.70 23.58
CA ALA A 128 6.56 10.36 24.55
C ALA A 128 8.04 10.05 24.26
N ASN A 129 8.95 10.62 25.06
CA ASN A 129 10.35 10.20 25.05
C ASN A 129 10.48 8.74 25.51
N PRO A 130 11.38 7.95 24.91
CA PRO A 130 11.64 6.58 25.35
C PRO A 130 12.09 6.50 26.81
N SER A 131 11.57 5.51 27.54
CA SER A 131 12.06 5.16 28.87
C SER A 131 13.19 4.16 28.73
N CYS A 132 14.41 4.58 29.04
CA CYS A 132 15.62 3.77 28.90
C CYS A 132 16.20 3.36 30.25
N SER A 133 16.68 2.12 30.33
CA SER A 133 17.43 1.58 31.47
C SER A 133 18.68 0.87 30.97
N SER A 134 19.80 1.08 31.67
CA SER A 134 21.05 0.38 31.40
C SER A 134 21.32 -0.64 32.49
N LYS A 135 21.76 -1.82 32.07
CA LYS A 135 22.15 -2.91 32.98
C LYS A 135 23.53 -3.41 32.59
N GLU A 136 24.47 -3.33 33.52
CA GLU A 136 25.72 -4.07 33.43
C GLU A 136 25.47 -5.56 33.64
N SER A 137 26.09 -6.38 32.80
CA SER A 137 26.05 -7.84 32.88
C SER A 137 27.46 -8.39 32.67
N GLU A 138 27.71 -9.59 33.20
CA GLU A 138 29.00 -10.26 33.06
C GLU A 138 28.83 -11.69 32.54
N THR A 139 29.76 -12.12 31.70
CA THR A 139 29.95 -13.52 31.29
C THR A 139 31.42 -13.91 31.51
N GLY A 140 31.73 -15.17 31.77
CA GLY A 140 33.10 -15.51 32.18
C GLY A 140 33.42 -16.99 32.20
N GLY A 141 34.70 -17.28 32.45
CA GLY A 141 35.25 -18.61 32.56
C GLY A 141 36.40 -18.67 33.57
N LYS A 142 36.56 -19.83 34.22
CA LYS A 142 37.63 -20.08 35.19
C LYS A 142 38.47 -21.27 34.73
N LEU A 143 39.79 -21.12 34.72
CA LEU A 143 40.73 -22.23 34.57
C LEU A 143 41.18 -22.71 35.95
N VAL A 144 41.20 -24.04 36.14
CA VAL A 144 41.61 -24.68 37.40
C VAL A 144 42.70 -25.70 37.09
N GLY A 145 43.87 -25.55 37.71
CA GLY A 145 44.99 -26.50 37.59
C GLY A 145 46.00 -26.23 36.46
N THR A 146 45.86 -25.12 35.73
CA THR A 146 46.84 -24.61 34.75
C THR A 146 46.56 -23.14 34.43
N ASP A 147 47.53 -22.42 33.87
CA ASP A 147 47.32 -21.19 33.12
C ASP A 147 46.96 -21.51 31.65
N GLY A 148 46.31 -20.58 30.96
CA GLY A 148 45.94 -20.77 29.56
C GLY A 148 45.04 -19.69 28.99
N TRP A 149 44.60 -19.87 27.74
CA TRP A 149 43.70 -18.95 27.06
C TRP A 149 42.24 -19.36 27.28
N VAL A 150 41.39 -18.39 27.58
CA VAL A 150 39.93 -18.53 27.64
C VAL A 150 39.32 -17.71 26.52
N ASP A 151 38.54 -18.35 25.66
CA ASP A 151 37.73 -17.67 24.66
C ASP A 151 36.34 -17.42 25.24
N ILE A 152 35.99 -16.14 25.43
CA ILE A 152 34.67 -15.72 25.91
C ILE A 152 33.88 -15.20 24.71
N SER A 153 32.82 -15.91 24.34
CA SER A 153 31.89 -15.48 23.30
C SER A 153 30.83 -14.54 23.87
N TYR A 154 30.49 -13.50 23.12
CA TYR A 154 29.43 -12.56 23.46
C TYR A 154 28.65 -12.13 22.21
N THR A 155 27.39 -11.76 22.40
CA THR A 155 26.55 -11.21 21.32
C THR A 155 26.53 -9.70 21.46
N GLN A 156 26.92 -9.00 20.39
CA GLN A 156 26.79 -7.56 20.23
C GLN A 156 25.71 -7.26 19.21
N GLY A 157 25.06 -6.11 19.37
CA GLY A 157 24.12 -5.60 18.39
C GLY A 157 22.89 -5.00 19.03
N TYR A 158 21.82 -4.94 18.26
CA TYR A 158 20.53 -4.42 18.71
C TYR A 158 19.37 -5.32 18.28
N SER A 159 18.26 -5.18 18.98
CA SER A 159 16.97 -5.77 18.64
C SER A 159 15.88 -4.77 18.95
N THR A 160 14.99 -4.53 18.00
CA THR A 160 13.83 -3.66 18.15
C THR A 160 12.59 -4.51 17.90
N THR A 161 11.70 -4.58 18.88
CA THR A 161 10.42 -5.27 18.80
C THR A 161 9.28 -4.27 18.96
N GLY A 162 8.36 -4.27 17.99
CA GLY A 162 7.11 -3.52 18.05
C GLY A 162 5.93 -4.47 18.23
N THR A 163 5.07 -4.20 19.21
CA THR A 163 3.78 -4.88 19.38
C THR A 163 2.67 -3.85 19.25
N TRP A 164 1.72 -4.10 18.36
CA TRP A 164 0.70 -3.16 17.94
C TRP A 164 -0.68 -3.80 17.96
N THR A 165 -1.70 -2.96 18.13
CA THR A 165 -3.10 -3.33 18.07
C THR A 165 -3.83 -2.32 17.20
N VAL A 166 -4.71 -2.78 16.32
CA VAL A 166 -5.64 -1.91 15.59
C VAL A 166 -6.65 -1.36 16.58
N THR A 167 -6.61 -0.06 16.85
CA THR A 167 -7.52 0.60 17.80
C THR A 167 -8.80 1.07 17.13
N GLU A 168 -8.70 1.48 15.87
CA GLU A 168 -9.84 1.93 15.05
C GLU A 168 -9.69 1.33 13.66
N SER A 169 -10.67 0.54 13.22
CA SER A 169 -10.74 0.05 11.84
C SER A 169 -11.50 1.02 10.96
N THR A 170 -11.25 0.97 9.66
CA THR A 170 -12.08 1.67 8.67
C THR A 170 -12.96 0.69 7.88
N MET A 171 -14.10 1.17 7.38
CA MET A 171 -14.96 0.41 6.47
C MET A 171 -14.20 0.03 5.20
N LEU A 172 -13.42 0.97 4.64
CA LEU A 172 -12.67 0.74 3.42
C LEU A 172 -11.54 -0.26 3.67
N GLY A 173 -11.58 -1.41 2.98
CA GLY A 173 -10.58 -2.45 3.22
C GLY A 173 -10.94 -3.30 4.44
N SER A 174 -12.19 -3.32 4.89
CA SER A 174 -12.58 -4.09 6.09
C SER A 174 -12.18 -5.56 5.96
N SER A 175 -11.58 -6.11 7.02
CA SER A 175 -11.08 -7.49 7.06
C SER A 175 -9.99 -7.81 6.01
N LEU A 176 -9.41 -6.81 5.34
CA LEU A 176 -8.24 -7.01 4.48
C LEU A 176 -7.02 -7.26 5.37
N THR A 177 -6.30 -8.34 5.11
CA THR A 177 -4.96 -8.60 5.64
C THR A 177 -3.92 -8.24 4.60
N ALA A 178 -2.96 -7.38 4.97
CA ALA A 178 -1.93 -6.89 4.05
C ALA A 178 -0.59 -6.72 4.75
N SER A 179 0.49 -6.85 3.99
CA SER A 179 1.83 -6.55 4.46
C SER A 179 2.06 -5.04 4.46
N VAL A 180 2.27 -4.46 5.64
CA VAL A 180 2.42 -3.01 5.83
C VAL A 180 3.82 -2.72 6.34
N GLY A 181 4.49 -1.77 5.68
CA GLY A 181 5.73 -1.19 6.17
C GLY A 181 5.44 -0.12 7.22
N PHE A 182 6.14 -0.12 8.35
CA PHE A 182 6.12 0.95 9.33
C PHE A 182 7.52 1.50 9.56
N SER A 183 7.63 2.82 9.51
CA SER A 183 8.86 3.53 9.90
C SER A 183 8.86 3.77 11.41
N ILE A 184 9.83 3.20 12.11
CA ILE A 184 10.03 3.36 13.55
C ILE A 184 11.02 4.49 13.81
N PRO A 185 10.68 5.47 14.67
CA PRO A 185 11.64 6.49 15.11
C PRO A 185 12.80 5.84 15.87
N ASP A 186 13.93 6.53 15.94
CA ASP A 186 15.12 6.04 16.63
C ASP A 186 14.90 5.95 18.17
N VAL A 187 14.41 4.81 18.64
CA VAL A 187 14.11 4.55 20.07
C VAL A 187 15.39 4.28 20.88
N LEU A 188 16.47 3.88 20.22
CA LEU A 188 17.74 3.50 20.88
C LEU A 188 18.78 4.63 20.90
N GLU A 189 18.49 5.76 20.24
CA GLU A 189 19.41 6.89 20.02
C GLU A 189 20.66 6.47 19.22
N LEU A 190 20.48 5.56 18.25
CA LEU A 190 21.55 5.07 17.37
C LEU A 190 21.73 5.91 16.10
N GLY A 191 20.86 6.89 15.88
CA GLY A 191 20.80 7.73 14.67
C GLY A 191 20.22 7.02 13.45
N VAL A 192 19.48 5.91 13.64
CA VAL A 192 19.01 5.06 12.53
C VAL A 192 17.49 4.89 12.60
N GLU A 193 16.78 5.41 11.60
CA GLU A 193 15.37 5.07 11.36
C GLU A 193 15.29 3.65 10.79
N THR A 194 14.33 2.86 11.27
CA THR A 194 14.18 1.46 10.85
C THR A 194 12.79 1.25 10.29
N THR A 195 12.71 0.69 9.09
CA THR A 195 11.44 0.17 8.56
C THR A 195 11.26 -1.28 8.98
N ILE A 196 10.08 -1.59 9.52
CA ILE A 196 9.61 -2.96 9.79
C ILE A 196 8.46 -3.28 8.84
N THR A 197 8.36 -4.52 8.40
CA THR A 197 7.20 -4.97 7.62
C THR A 197 6.46 -6.02 8.43
N THR A 198 5.13 -5.96 8.46
CA THR A 198 4.29 -6.91 9.21
C THR A 198 2.91 -7.02 8.58
N GLU A 199 2.20 -8.11 8.86
CA GLU A 199 0.83 -8.30 8.39
C GLU A 199 -0.15 -7.60 9.33
N VAL A 200 -0.99 -6.74 8.75
CA VAL A 200 -2.04 -6.02 9.47
C VAL A 200 -3.38 -6.42 8.88
N THR A 201 -4.31 -6.82 9.75
CA THR A 201 -5.71 -7.06 9.38
C THR A 201 -6.53 -5.84 9.80
N ASN A 202 -7.30 -5.26 8.87
CA ASN A 202 -8.20 -4.13 9.16
C ASN A 202 -9.43 -4.54 9.98
N THR A 203 -9.18 -4.88 11.25
CA THR A 203 -10.19 -5.29 12.22
C THR A 203 -9.76 -4.76 13.58
N ALA A 204 -10.65 -4.01 14.24
CA ALA A 204 -10.36 -3.50 15.58
C ALA A 204 -10.02 -4.64 16.54
N THR A 205 -9.10 -4.39 17.48
CA THR A 205 -8.57 -5.32 18.49
C THR A 205 -7.59 -6.40 18.00
N GLU A 206 -7.40 -6.54 16.69
CA GLU A 206 -6.36 -7.43 16.15
C GLU A 206 -4.97 -6.89 16.51
N SER A 207 -4.12 -7.78 17.01
CA SER A 207 -2.78 -7.45 17.47
C SER A 207 -1.73 -8.16 16.65
N PHE A 208 -0.63 -7.47 16.37
CA PHE A 208 0.49 -7.97 15.59
C PHE A 208 1.81 -7.57 16.25
N SER A 209 2.85 -8.33 15.98
CA SER A 209 4.19 -8.03 16.48
C SER A 209 5.23 -8.23 15.39
N THR A 210 6.33 -7.50 15.50
CA THR A 210 7.46 -7.65 14.60
C THR A 210 8.74 -7.33 15.34
N THR A 211 9.79 -8.05 14.99
CA THR A 211 11.12 -7.88 15.55
C THR A 211 12.10 -7.71 14.42
N ASN A 212 12.89 -6.64 14.49
CA ASN A 212 14.07 -6.46 13.67
C ASN A 212 15.30 -6.55 14.57
N GLU A 213 16.29 -7.34 14.17
CA GLU A 213 17.53 -7.48 14.94
C GLU A 213 18.74 -7.56 14.03
N SER A 214 19.82 -6.94 14.49
CA SER A 214 21.16 -7.09 13.92
C SER A 214 22.06 -7.47 15.07
N LYS A 215 22.40 -8.76 15.15
CA LYS A 215 23.19 -9.35 16.23
C LYS A 215 24.37 -10.09 15.63
N ASP A 216 25.57 -9.76 16.10
CA ASP A 216 26.81 -10.45 15.75
C ASP A 216 27.39 -11.12 17.00
N THR A 217 27.79 -12.37 16.85
CA THR A 217 28.54 -13.08 17.89
C THR A 217 30.03 -12.81 17.69
N GLN A 218 30.68 -12.25 18.71
CA GLN A 218 32.12 -12.02 18.76
C GLN A 218 32.74 -12.84 19.88
N SER A 219 34.06 -13.03 19.84
CA SER A 219 34.80 -13.68 20.92
C SER A 219 36.00 -12.84 21.35
N VAL A 220 36.17 -12.66 22.66
CA VAL A 220 37.43 -12.15 23.22
C VAL A 220 38.25 -13.31 23.73
N ARG A 221 39.50 -13.39 23.30
CA ARG A 221 40.49 -14.30 23.86
C ARG A 221 41.24 -13.60 24.99
N LEU A 222 41.12 -14.12 26.21
CA LEU A 222 41.80 -13.61 27.41
C LEU A 222 42.83 -14.62 27.92
N ASN A 223 43.98 -14.13 28.39
CA ASN A 223 44.95 -14.98 29.09
C ASN A 223 44.53 -15.09 30.56
N ALA A 224 44.21 -16.30 31.01
CA ALA A 224 43.78 -16.59 32.37
C ALA A 224 44.95 -17.23 33.15
N PRO A 225 45.56 -16.50 34.11
CA PRO A 225 46.53 -17.10 35.02
C PRO A 225 45.89 -18.21 35.86
N GLU A 226 46.70 -19.16 36.34
CA GLU A 226 46.20 -20.27 37.15
C GLU A 226 45.39 -19.76 38.36
N GLY A 227 44.18 -20.31 38.52
CA GLY A 227 43.29 -20.00 39.63
C GLY A 227 42.51 -18.69 39.49
N LYS A 228 42.77 -17.88 38.45
CA LYS A 228 42.05 -16.63 38.16
C LYS A 228 40.79 -16.88 37.33
N THR A 229 39.80 -16.01 37.51
CA THR A 229 38.55 -16.04 36.74
C THR A 229 38.55 -14.88 35.76
N CYS A 230 38.40 -15.17 34.48
CA CYS A 230 38.23 -14.13 33.47
C CYS A 230 36.75 -13.82 33.28
N LYS A 231 36.43 -12.53 33.23
CA LYS A 231 35.09 -11.99 33.06
C LYS A 231 35.11 -10.97 31.94
N LEU A 232 34.04 -10.97 31.16
CA LEU A 232 33.70 -9.94 30.20
C LEU A 232 32.46 -9.22 30.73
N ARG A 233 32.61 -7.95 31.06
CA ARG A 233 31.52 -7.06 31.46
C ARG A 233 31.00 -6.33 30.22
N PHE A 234 29.70 -6.12 30.17
CA PHE A 234 29.05 -5.39 29.08
C PHE A 234 27.79 -4.66 29.55
N THR A 235 27.47 -3.56 28.90
CA THR A 235 26.31 -2.72 29.18
C THR A 235 25.20 -3.02 28.18
N SER A 236 24.03 -3.43 28.67
CA SER A 236 22.81 -3.55 27.86
C SER A 236 21.87 -2.38 28.16
N LYS A 237 21.57 -1.57 27.15
CA LYS A 237 20.57 -0.50 27.19
C LYS A 237 19.25 -1.04 26.65
N ASN A 238 18.19 -0.92 27.45
CA ASN A 238 16.84 -1.30 27.08
C ASN A 238 15.97 -0.05 27.09
N CYS A 239 15.35 0.28 25.97
CA CYS A 239 14.44 1.41 25.83
C CYS A 239 13.05 0.92 25.45
N SER A 240 12.01 1.56 25.95
CA SER A 240 10.65 1.33 25.47
C SER A 240 9.84 2.61 25.38
N VAL A 241 8.94 2.66 24.41
CA VAL A 241 8.09 3.81 24.14
C VAL A 241 6.75 3.34 23.60
N GLN A 242 5.67 4.00 24.00
CA GLN A 242 4.38 3.81 23.35
C GLN A 242 4.36 4.60 22.05
N GLY A 243 3.75 4.03 21.02
CA GLY A 243 3.59 4.73 19.75
C GLY A 243 2.20 4.52 19.17
N SER A 244 1.90 5.37 18.20
CA SER A 244 0.69 5.32 17.40
C SER A 244 1.02 5.52 15.93
N GLY A 245 0.20 4.97 15.06
CA GLY A 245 0.37 5.05 13.61
C GLY A 245 -0.96 4.90 12.91
N LYS A 246 -0.90 5.04 11.59
CA LYS A 246 -2.06 4.85 10.72
C LYS A 246 -1.72 3.92 9.58
N VAL A 247 -2.70 3.14 9.13
CA VAL A 247 -2.62 2.32 7.93
C VAL A 247 -3.60 2.89 6.93
N LYS A 248 -3.09 3.40 5.81
CA LYS A 248 -3.90 4.01 4.77
C LYS A 248 -4.35 2.96 3.75
N TYR A 249 -5.65 2.89 3.51
CA TYR A 249 -6.29 2.06 2.49
C TYR A 249 -6.76 2.96 1.36
N ILE A 250 -6.44 2.62 0.12
CA ILE A 250 -6.68 3.45 -1.06
C ILE A 250 -7.52 2.66 -2.07
N ALA A 251 -8.63 3.24 -2.49
CA ALA A 251 -9.45 2.74 -3.59
C ALA A 251 -8.86 3.17 -4.94
N SER A 252 -8.83 2.24 -5.90
CA SER A 252 -8.35 2.48 -7.26
C SER A 252 -9.04 1.53 -8.25
N GLY A 253 -8.95 1.81 -9.54
CA GLY A 253 -9.52 0.96 -10.59
C GLY A 253 -10.93 1.37 -11.03
N TRP A 254 -11.71 0.40 -11.47
CA TRP A 254 -12.92 0.61 -12.28
C TRP A 254 -14.20 0.22 -11.55
N MET A 255 -15.08 1.19 -11.35
CA MET A 255 -16.43 0.97 -10.81
C MET A 255 -17.43 0.82 -11.94
N TRP A 256 -18.22 -0.27 -11.96
CA TRP A 256 -19.16 -0.54 -13.04
C TRP A 256 -20.59 -0.17 -12.65
N PHE A 257 -21.22 0.62 -13.51
CA PHE A 257 -22.64 0.97 -13.51
C PHE A 257 -23.35 0.10 -14.54
N ASN A 258 -24.16 -0.86 -14.06
CA ASN A 258 -24.96 -1.74 -14.90
C ASN A 258 -26.41 -1.26 -14.91
N TYR A 259 -26.78 -0.53 -15.95
CA TYR A 259 -28.13 0.01 -16.11
C TYR A 259 -29.12 -1.09 -16.50
N ASP A 260 -30.36 -0.95 -16.04
CA ASP A 260 -31.45 -1.87 -16.38
C ASP A 260 -31.90 -1.71 -17.85
N ASP A 261 -31.74 -0.50 -18.40
CA ASP A 261 -32.01 -0.14 -19.79
C ASP A 261 -30.73 0.42 -20.47
N LYS A 262 -30.63 0.30 -21.80
CA LYS A 262 -29.47 0.85 -22.52
C LYS A 262 -29.44 2.37 -22.39
N THR A 263 -28.35 2.89 -21.82
CA THR A 263 -28.00 4.30 -21.80
C THR A 263 -26.89 4.55 -22.80
N GLU A 264 -27.08 5.54 -23.68
CA GLU A 264 -26.13 5.82 -24.78
C GLU A 264 -25.73 4.58 -25.60
N GLY A 265 -26.67 3.63 -25.77
CA GLY A 265 -26.48 2.41 -26.56
C GLY A 265 -25.90 1.20 -25.81
N HIS A 266 -25.54 1.35 -24.53
CA HIS A 266 -24.87 0.31 -23.74
C HIS A 266 -25.53 0.10 -22.38
N TYR A 267 -25.46 -1.13 -21.85
CA TYR A 267 -25.96 -1.45 -20.51
C TYR A 267 -24.91 -1.23 -19.41
N ARG A 268 -23.63 -1.35 -19.75
CA ARG A 268 -22.53 -1.37 -18.78
C ARG A 268 -21.54 -0.27 -19.08
N TRP A 269 -21.39 0.61 -18.10
CA TRP A 269 -20.42 1.69 -18.12
C TRP A 269 -19.49 1.56 -16.92
N ALA A 270 -18.23 1.93 -17.09
CA ALA A 270 -17.22 1.88 -16.06
C ALA A 270 -16.63 3.27 -15.85
N VAL A 271 -16.55 3.70 -14.60
CA VAL A 271 -15.84 4.91 -14.19
C VAL A 271 -14.50 4.51 -13.60
N ASN A 272 -13.42 5.14 -14.04
CA ASN A 272 -12.12 5.05 -13.40
C ASN A 272 -12.09 5.98 -12.17
N ILE A 273 -11.98 5.39 -10.97
CA ILE A 273 -12.02 6.11 -9.69
C ILE A 273 -10.94 7.19 -9.63
N GLU A 274 -9.74 6.91 -10.12
CA GLU A 274 -8.57 7.80 -9.97
C GLU A 274 -8.63 9.00 -10.91
N ASN A 275 -9.35 8.86 -12.04
CA ASN A 275 -9.56 9.97 -12.98
C ASN A 275 -10.67 10.91 -12.52
N VAL A 276 -11.76 10.38 -11.97
CA VAL A 276 -12.88 11.20 -11.48
C VAL A 276 -12.61 11.78 -10.09
N VAL A 277 -11.89 11.04 -9.25
CA VAL A 277 -11.47 11.45 -7.89
C VAL A 277 -9.94 11.47 -7.82
N PRO A 278 -9.27 12.49 -8.39
CA PRO A 278 -7.81 12.54 -8.44
C PRO A 278 -7.16 12.75 -7.07
N ASP A 279 -7.87 13.40 -6.13
CA ASP A 279 -7.40 13.52 -4.76
C ASP A 279 -7.43 12.16 -4.05
N VAL A 280 -6.25 11.59 -3.82
CA VAL A 280 -6.09 10.31 -3.12
C VAL A 280 -6.78 10.28 -1.77
N ASN A 281 -6.87 11.42 -1.06
CA ASN A 281 -7.46 11.47 0.26
C ASN A 281 -8.97 11.19 0.20
N ARG A 282 -9.65 11.66 -0.86
CA ARG A 282 -11.09 11.45 -1.08
C ARG A 282 -11.43 10.02 -1.52
N ARG A 283 -10.43 9.24 -1.92
CA ARG A 283 -10.55 7.81 -2.25
C ARG A 283 -9.78 6.92 -1.27
N SER A 284 -9.48 7.42 -0.08
CA SER A 284 -8.74 6.68 0.94
C SER A 284 -9.42 6.75 2.29
N SER A 285 -9.06 5.82 3.17
CA SER A 285 -9.43 5.86 4.57
C SER A 285 -8.32 5.24 5.42
N GLU A 286 -8.30 5.56 6.70
CA GLU A 286 -7.21 5.19 7.59
C GLU A 286 -7.72 4.33 8.74
N ALA A 287 -6.97 3.27 9.07
CA ALA A 287 -7.12 2.56 10.34
C ALA A 287 -6.04 3.06 11.32
N SER A 288 -6.39 3.23 12.59
CA SER A 288 -5.47 3.64 13.64
C SER A 288 -4.86 2.40 14.31
N VAL A 289 -3.53 2.41 14.49
CA VAL A 289 -2.80 1.40 15.26
C VAL A 289 -2.12 2.04 16.46
N ARG A 290 -2.07 1.33 17.58
CA ARG A 290 -1.36 1.77 18.78
C ARG A 290 -0.62 0.60 19.41
N GLY A 291 0.54 0.86 19.97
CA GLY A 291 1.41 -0.20 20.44
C GLY A 291 2.56 0.29 21.31
N GLN A 292 3.46 -0.65 21.58
CA GLN A 292 4.72 -0.39 22.26
C GLN A 292 5.87 -0.83 21.36
N ILE A 293 6.87 0.04 21.24
CA ILE A 293 8.16 -0.27 20.66
C ILE A 293 9.13 -0.46 21.82
N SER A 294 9.90 -1.54 21.76
CA SER A 294 10.98 -1.84 22.70
C SER A 294 12.25 -2.11 21.92
N GLY A 295 13.37 -1.57 22.40
CA GLY A 295 14.68 -1.75 21.83
C GLY A 295 15.65 -2.23 22.89
N THR A 296 16.54 -3.13 22.52
CA THR A 296 17.70 -3.52 23.32
C THR A 296 18.96 -3.31 22.48
N ALA A 297 19.97 -2.67 23.04
CA ALA A 297 21.31 -2.56 22.47
C ALA A 297 22.35 -3.02 23.48
N THR A 298 23.36 -3.77 23.04
CA THR A 298 24.47 -4.21 23.89
C THR A 298 25.78 -3.58 23.43
N SER A 299 26.53 -2.99 24.37
CA SER A 299 27.74 -2.20 24.13
C SER A 299 28.75 -2.31 25.30
N GLU A 300 29.88 -1.61 25.18
CA GLU A 300 30.88 -1.43 26.26
C GLU A 300 31.45 -2.73 26.83
N TYR A 301 32.22 -3.46 26.01
CA TYR A 301 32.83 -4.72 26.43
C TYR A 301 34.18 -4.50 27.13
N GLU A 302 34.27 -4.91 28.40
CA GLU A 302 35.51 -4.85 29.19
C GLU A 302 35.88 -6.25 29.70
N GLY A 303 37.04 -6.75 29.28
CA GLY A 303 37.57 -8.05 29.71
C GLY A 303 38.61 -7.91 30.82
N SER A 304 38.44 -8.62 31.93
CA SER A 304 39.40 -8.68 33.03
C SER A 304 39.59 -10.11 33.54
N CYS A 305 40.74 -10.41 34.15
CA CYS A 305 40.99 -11.68 34.83
C CYS A 305 41.49 -11.41 36.25
N GLU A 306 40.75 -11.90 37.25
CA GLU A 306 40.95 -11.59 38.68
C GLU A 306 40.89 -12.80 39.62
#